data_AF-A0A075GDN2-F1
#
_entry.id   AF-A0A075GDN2-F1
#
_cell.length_a   1.000
_cell.length_b   1.000
_cell.length_c   1.000
_cell.angle_alpha   90.00
_cell.angle_beta   90.00
_cell.angle_gamma   90.00
#
_symmetry.space_group_name_H-M   'P 1'
#
loop_
_entity.id
_entity.type
_entity.pdbx_description
1 polymer ?
#
loop_
_entity_poly.entity_id
_entity_poly.type
_entity_poly.pdbx_seq_one_letter_code
_entity_poly.pdbx_strand_id
1 'polypeptide(L)'
;MNLAQSLLGPLYDLYVSALGQTVGMIVGYVTLVGITALVWWMLANRNEVISGLDLRVATIGNMLFLILLGAILYAVMSGTFGFPFIGAISMTLTSVLFIHWCMTNFEGEPI
;
A
#
# COMPACT_ATOMS: atom_id res chain seq x y z
N MET A 1 -3.09 -6.98 26.14
CA MET A 1 -2.35 -7.16 24.87
C MET A 1 -2.48 -5.88 24.07
N ASN A 2 -1.38 -5.39 23.49
CA ASN A 2 -1.41 -4.22 22.61
C ASN A 2 -1.80 -4.66 21.20
N LEU A 3 -3.02 -4.31 20.78
CA LEU A 3 -3.54 -4.68 19.46
C LEU A 3 -2.75 -4.04 18.32
N ALA A 4 -2.27 -2.81 18.51
CA ALA A 4 -1.42 -2.13 17.53
C ALA A 4 -0.10 -2.88 17.33
N GLN A 5 0.52 -3.37 18.41
CA GLN A 5 1.72 -4.21 18.30
C GLN A 5 1.44 -5.54 17.58
N SER A 6 0.32 -6.19 17.87
CA SER A 6 -0.02 -7.49 17.27
C SER A 6 -0.39 -7.40 15.78
N LEU A 7 -1.05 -6.31 15.37
CA LEU A 7 -1.56 -6.14 13.99
C LEU A 7 -0.58 -5.39 13.09
N LEU A 8 0.19 -4.43 13.64
CA LEU A 8 1.14 -3.64 12.87
C LEU A 8 2.57 -4.19 12.96
N GLY A 9 2.89 -4.98 13.98
CA GLY A 9 4.18 -5.67 14.15
C GLY A 9 5.38 -4.74 13.94
N PRO A 10 6.20 -4.94 12.89
CA PRO A 10 7.38 -4.12 12.64
C PRO A 10 7.11 -2.61 12.49
N LEU A 11 5.91 -2.22 12.03
CA LEU A 11 5.52 -0.82 11.89
C LEU A 11 5.26 -0.18 13.27
N TYR A 12 4.71 -0.95 14.21
CA TYR A 12 4.55 -0.51 15.60
C TYR A 12 5.91 -0.32 16.28
N ASP A 13 6.85 -1.24 16.03
CA ASP A 13 8.21 -1.16 16.58
C ASP A 13 8.96 0.07 16.05
N LEU A 14 8.73 0.45 14.78
CA LEU A 14 9.22 1.71 14.22
C LEU A 14 8.65 2.93 14.97
N TYR A 15 7.35 2.96 15.21
CA TYR A 15 6.72 4.08 15.91
C TYR A 15 7.24 4.22 17.34
N VAL A 16 7.42 3.09 18.04
CA VAL A 16 7.98 3.09 19.39
C VAL A 16 9.43 3.53 19.40
N SER A 17 10.24 3.11 18.42
CA SER A 17 11.66 3.51 18.36
C SER A 17 11.84 4.98 18.00
N ALA A 18 10.98 5.54 17.15
CA ALA A 18 11.09 6.92 16.68
C ALA A 18 10.44 7.94 17.64
N LEU A 19 9.30 7.59 18.25
CA LEU A 19 8.46 8.52 18.99
C LEU A 19 8.41 8.21 20.49
N GLY A 20 9.00 7.09 20.92
CA GLY A 20 8.89 6.57 22.27
C GLY A 20 7.61 5.77 22.49
N GLN A 21 7.58 5.02 23.60
CA GLN A 21 6.57 3.98 23.83
C GLN A 21 5.13 4.51 23.94
N THR A 22 4.93 5.65 24.59
CA THR A 22 3.59 6.24 24.77
C THR A 22 3.05 6.81 23.46
N VAL A 23 3.85 7.57 22.72
CA VAL A 23 3.43 8.22 21.46
C VAL A 23 3.32 7.18 20.35
N GLY A 24 4.26 6.23 20.26
CA GLY A 24 4.21 5.16 19.28
C GLY A 24 2.98 4.27 19.44
N MET A 25 2.52 4.05 20.67
CA MET A 25 1.27 3.35 20.93
C MET A 25 0.04 4.12 20.42
N ILE A 26 -0.04 5.43 20.68
CA ILE A 26 -1.15 6.26 20.19
C ILE A 26 -1.19 6.26 18.67
N VAL A 27 -0.04 6.49 18.01
CA VAL A 27 0.07 6.47 16.55
C VAL A 27 -0.32 5.11 16.00
N GLY A 28 0.08 4.01 16.63
CA GLY A 28 -0.33 2.67 16.24
C GLY A 28 -1.86 2.49 16.23
N TYR A 29 -2.56 2.95 17.27
CA TYR A 29 -4.03 2.89 17.29
C TYR A 29 -4.68 3.80 16.26
N VAL A 30 -4.16 5.01 16.05
CA VAL A 30 -4.65 5.93 15.02
C VAL A 30 -4.50 5.31 13.63
N THR A 31 -3.37 4.66 13.35
CA THR A 31 -3.14 3.96 12.08
C THR A 31 -4.16 2.83 11.88
N LEU A 32 -4.45 2.04 12.91
CA LEU A 32 -5.47 0.99 12.82
C LEU A 32 -6.86 1.56 12.54
N VAL A 33 -7.25 2.64 13.22
CA VAL A 33 -8.54 3.33 12.97
C VAL A 33 -8.59 3.91 11.57
N GLY A 34 -7.48 4.48 11.08
CA GLY A 34 -7.37 5.00 9.72
C GLY A 34 -7.59 3.91 8.68
N ILE A 35 -6.93 2.75 8.85
CA ILE A 35 -7.08 1.60 7.94
C ILE A 35 -8.53 1.09 7.94
N THR A 36 -9.15 0.91 9.11
CA THR A 36 -10.52 0.40 9.19
C THR A 36 -11.53 1.37 8.60
N ALA A 37 -11.34 2.68 8.83
CA ALA A 37 -12.17 3.72 8.21
C ALA A 37 -12.03 3.74 6.68
N LEU A 38 -10.80 3.55 6.17
CA LEU A 38 -10.54 3.47 4.73
C LEU A 38 -11.20 2.25 4.09
N VAL A 39 -11.08 1.08 4.72
CA VAL A 39 -11.75 -0.15 4.26
C VAL A 39 -13.26 0.04 4.27
N TRP A 40 -13.82 0.60 5.35
CA TRP A 40 -15.25 0.87 5.44
C TRP A 40 -15.72 1.84 4.36
N TRP A 41 -14.96 2.92 4.13
CA TRP A 41 -15.27 3.90 3.08
C TRP A 41 -15.22 3.27 1.68
N MET A 42 -14.25 2.41 1.39
CA MET A 42 -14.20 1.69 0.11
C MET A 42 -15.40 0.77 -0.08
N LEU A 43 -15.84 0.06 0.98
CA LEU A 43 -17.00 -0.81 0.92
C LEU A 43 -18.30 -0.02 0.75
N ALA A 44 -18.44 1.12 1.44
CA ALA A 44 -19.60 1.99 1.35
C ALA A 44 -19.72 2.64 -0.04
N ASN A 45 -18.60 3.04 -0.63
CA ASN A 45 -18.53 3.72 -1.93
C ASN A 45 -18.09 2.77 -3.05
N ARG A 46 -18.30 1.46 -2.88
CA ARG A 46 -17.76 0.44 -3.78
C ARG A 46 -18.05 0.69 -5.26
N ASN A 47 -19.24 1.18 -5.58
CA ASN A 47 -19.65 1.39 -6.98
C ASN A 47 -18.90 2.59 -7.59
N GLU A 48 -18.65 3.64 -6.79
CA GLU A 48 -17.88 4.81 -7.21
C GLU A 48 -16.38 4.48 -7.30
N VAL A 49 -15.87 3.64 -6.40
CA VAL A 49 -14.51 3.10 -6.46
C VAL A 49 -14.35 2.22 -7.71
N ILE A 50 -15.28 1.31 -7.98
CA ILE A 50 -15.23 0.42 -9.15
C ILE A 50 -15.34 1.21 -10.46
N SER A 51 -16.22 2.22 -10.51
CA SER A 51 -16.39 3.10 -11.67
C SER A 51 -15.24 4.09 -11.84
N GLY A 52 -14.69 4.61 -10.74
CA GLY A 52 -13.61 5.60 -10.75
C GLY A 52 -12.23 5.00 -11.01
N LEU A 53 -12.03 3.72 -10.67
CA LEU A 53 -10.83 2.94 -11.02
C LEU A 53 -10.99 2.13 -12.32
N ASP A 54 -12.12 2.27 -13.04
CA ASP A 54 -12.46 1.59 -14.31
C ASP A 54 -12.06 0.12 -14.36
N LEU A 55 -12.55 -0.70 -13.41
CA LEU A 55 -12.21 -2.13 -13.23
C LEU A 55 -12.74 -3.09 -14.33
N ARG A 56 -12.55 -2.77 -15.62
CA ARG A 56 -12.82 -3.67 -16.77
C ARG A 56 -11.86 -4.86 -16.80
N VAL A 57 -12.13 -5.86 -17.65
CA VAL A 57 -11.30 -7.08 -17.80
C VAL A 57 -9.83 -6.75 -18.13
N ALA A 58 -9.59 -5.73 -18.96
CA ALA A 58 -8.24 -5.21 -19.22
C ALA A 58 -7.58 -4.64 -17.96
N THR A 59 -8.36 -3.95 -17.12
CA THR A 59 -7.94 -3.36 -15.85
C THR A 59 -7.65 -4.42 -14.79
N ILE A 60 -8.39 -5.54 -14.76
CA ILE A 60 -8.09 -6.69 -13.89
C ILE A 60 -6.75 -7.32 -14.28
N GLY A 61 -6.47 -7.44 -15.58
CA GLY A 61 -5.17 -7.87 -16.09
C GLY A 61 -4.04 -6.94 -15.65
N ASN A 62 -4.24 -5.62 -15.80
CA ASN A 62 -3.28 -4.61 -15.33
C ASN A 62 -3.09 -4.64 -13.81
N MET A 63 -4.15 -4.88 -13.02
CA MET A 63 -4.02 -5.01 -11.57
C MET A 63 -3.23 -6.25 -11.17
N LEU A 64 -3.50 -7.41 -11.79
CA LEU A 64 -2.72 -8.63 -11.55
C LEU A 64 -1.25 -8.43 -11.94
N PHE A 65 -1.01 -7.76 -13.06
CA PHE A 65 0.34 -7.38 -13.48
C PHE A 65 1.04 -6.48 -12.45
N LEU A 66 0.37 -5.42 -11.97
CA LEU A 66 0.91 -4.50 -10.97
C LEU A 66 1.17 -5.19 -9.62
N ILE A 67 0.33 -6.14 -9.21
CA ILE A 67 0.54 -6.95 -7.99
C ILE A 67 1.78 -7.85 -8.14
N LEU A 68 1.89 -8.57 -9.26
CA LEU A 68 3.07 -9.41 -9.55
C LEU A 68 4.35 -8.57 -9.62
N LEU A 69 4.28 -7.44 -10.31
CA LEU A 69 5.38 -6.49 -10.42
C LEU A 69 5.77 -5.93 -9.05
N GLY A 70 4.81 -5.60 -8.20
CA GLY A 70 5.04 -5.15 -6.83
C GLY A 70 5.74 -6.21 -5.98
N ALA A 71 5.35 -7.48 -6.10
CA ALA A 71 6.02 -8.58 -5.40
C ALA A 71 7.48 -8.75 -5.84
N ILE A 72 7.75 -8.66 -7.15
CA ILE A 72 9.10 -8.74 -7.71
C ILE A 72 9.95 -7.54 -7.26
N LEU A 73 9.41 -6.32 -7.36
CA LEU A 73 10.08 -5.10 -6.92
C LEU A 73 10.41 -5.16 -5.43
N TYR A 74 9.48 -5.60 -4.59
CA TYR A 74 9.75 -5.78 -3.17
C TYR A 74 10.89 -6.77 -2.92
N ALA A 75 10.89 -7.93 -3.58
CA ALA A 75 11.97 -8.91 -3.46
C ALA A 75 13.34 -8.34 -3.87
N VAL A 76 13.38 -7.52 -4.93
CA VAL A 76 14.60 -6.84 -5.38
C VAL A 76 15.03 -5.74 -4.39
N MET A 77 14.11 -4.93 -3.88
CA MET A 77 14.40 -3.85 -2.93
C MET A 77 14.89 -4.38 -1.58
N SER A 78 14.26 -5.44 -1.06
CA SER A 78 14.67 -6.06 0.20
C SER A 78 15.90 -6.96 0.04
N GLY A 79 16.00 -7.69 -1.07
CA GLY A 79 17.04 -8.71 -1.27
C GLY A 79 18.30 -8.16 -1.93
N THR A 80 18.17 -7.50 -3.07
CA THR A 80 19.32 -7.03 -3.87
C THR A 80 19.85 -5.69 -3.36
N PHE A 81 18.96 -4.75 -3.05
CA PHE A 81 19.37 -3.42 -2.58
C PHE A 81 19.52 -3.33 -1.05
N GLY A 82 19.07 -4.36 -0.32
CA GLY A 82 19.21 -4.43 1.13
C GLY A 82 18.46 -3.32 1.88
N PHE A 83 17.41 -2.75 1.28
CA PHE A 83 16.64 -1.71 1.96
C PHE A 83 15.97 -2.27 3.22
N PRO A 84 15.90 -1.49 4.31
CA PRO A 84 15.10 -1.86 5.47
C PRO A 84 13.62 -1.98 5.04
N PHE A 85 12.85 -2.82 5.74
CA PHE A 85 11.47 -3.19 5.37
C PHE A 85 10.60 -2.02 4.90
N ILE A 86 10.62 -0.90 5.63
CA ILE A 86 9.85 0.31 5.29
C ILE A 86 10.37 0.99 4.01
N GLY A 87 11.69 1.04 3.82
CA GLY A 87 12.31 1.55 2.61
C GLY A 87 12.01 0.68 1.39
N ALA A 88 12.00 -0.64 1.58
CA ALA A 88 11.62 -1.56 0.51
C ALA A 88 10.14 -1.38 0.12
N ILE A 89 9.24 -1.27 1.10
CA ILE A 89 7.82 -1.03 0.83
C ILE A 89 7.58 0.34 0.18
N SER A 90 8.21 1.41 0.67
CA SER A 90 8.00 2.75 0.12
C SER A 90 8.48 2.85 -1.32
N MET A 91 9.65 2.28 -1.63
CA MET A 91 10.19 2.25 -3.00
C MET A 91 9.33 1.38 -3.92
N THR A 92 8.89 0.21 -3.45
CA THR A 92 7.97 -0.64 -4.21
C THR A 92 6.65 0.06 -4.50
N LEU A 93 6.00 0.65 -3.49
CA LEU A 93 4.73 1.36 -3.67
C LEU A 93 4.87 2.56 -4.61
N THR A 94 5.92 3.37 -4.43
CA THR A 94 6.16 4.54 -5.28
C THR A 94 6.40 4.11 -6.73
N SER A 95 7.16 3.03 -6.94
CA SER A 95 7.44 2.50 -8.28
C SER A 95 6.19 1.92 -8.95
N VAL A 96 5.38 1.15 -8.21
CA VAL A 96 4.12 0.58 -8.72
C VAL A 96 3.11 1.68 -9.04
N LEU A 97 2.98 2.69 -8.19
CA LEU A 97 2.11 3.84 -8.42
C LEU A 97 2.57 4.69 -9.61
N PHE A 98 3.89 4.88 -9.77
CA PHE A 98 4.44 5.56 -10.93
C PHE A 98 4.15 4.79 -12.23
N ILE A 99 4.32 3.47 -12.23
CA ILE A 99 4.02 2.63 -13.39
C ILE A 99 2.52 2.65 -13.71
N HIS A 100 1.65 2.57 -12.69
CA HIS A 100 0.20 2.73 -12.89
C HIS A 100 -0.15 4.10 -13.50
N TRP A 101 0.49 5.17 -13.03
CA TRP A 101 0.34 6.51 -13.61
C TRP A 101 0.81 6.55 -15.08
N CYS A 102 1.95 5.92 -15.40
CA CYS A 102 2.42 5.83 -16.78
C CYS A 102 1.45 5.05 -17.68
N MET A 103 0.90 3.93 -17.22
CA MET A 103 -0.08 3.16 -17.99
C MET A 103 -1.32 4.00 -18.28
N THR A 104 -1.84 4.70 -17.27
CA THR A 104 -3.05 5.53 -17.42
C THR A 104 -2.87 6.79 -18.26
N ASN A 105 -1.66 7.34 -18.34
CA ASN A 105 -1.40 8.61 -19.05
C ASN A 105 -0.68 8.45 -20.40
N PHE A 106 0.01 7.33 -20.63
CA PHE A 106 0.74 7.07 -21.87
C PHE A 106 0.15 5.94 -22.72
N GLU A 107 -0.71 5.08 -22.18
CA GLU A 107 -1.56 4.23 -23.04
C GLU A 107 -2.66 5.14 -23.60
N GLY A 108 -2.41 5.70 -24.78
CA GLY A 108 -3.38 6.53 -25.50
C GLY A 108 -4.72 5.81 -25.65
N GLU A 109 -5.79 6.60 -25.72
CA GLU A 109 -7.16 6.11 -25.93
C GLU A 109 -7.17 4.98 -26.97
N PRO A 110 -7.84 3.84 -26.68
CA PRO A 110 -8.02 2.82 -27.70
C PRO A 110 -8.79 3.44 -28.87
N ILE A 111 -8.11 3.57 -30.01
CA ILE A 111 -8.70 3.84 -31.34
C ILE A 111 -9.78 2.83 -31.70
#